data_AF-A0A9E0TWN0-F1
#
_entry.id   AF-A0A9E0TWN0-F1
#
_cell.length_a   1.000
_cell.length_b   1.000
_cell.length_c   1.000
_cell.angle_alpha   90.00
_cell.angle_beta   90.00
_cell.angle_gamma   90.00
#
_symmetry.space_group_name_H-M   'P 1'
#
loop_
_entity.id
_entity.type
_entity.pdbx_description
1 polymer ?
#
loop_
_entity_poly.entity_id
_entity_poly.type
_entity_poly.pdbx_seq_one_letter_code
_entity_poly.pdbx_strand_id
1 'polypeptide(L)'
;MQLTETNVHDQGHRSSSSTDTLQEKTKSSTHLDKKAATLFRRKSIVLREPKIHTPVTNLPTIDSSINTITENMSNLSIESVKTTILNNRSNSLIEEIEMNADGLWYALCVAGEAVIPCSELFSLISSKIETAPPSKTVLTLQQFCLYWLKQNKNSPLISEAQQEIEKIIAHTKESSERSVKKQSLKLYEYLLSLSSRSDMVCTPIEAANTKIKRFDQLLSSALTKNSESYKKAVKIVAKDLRIEQRMLYSAISPHEFLPEYYHLGSPAIDAYNTRLNLLSNYVIDSLLMQKEFEQRIELTKFFIDVATECLALKDYSSACAITLSFANAAFTQIPNTLAQVNSSQSHHAAL
;
A
#
# COMPACT_ATOMS: atom_id res chain seq x y z
N MET A 1 7.28 -38.95 -49.02
CA MET A 1 7.25 -40.42 -48.92
C MET A 1 8.69 -40.90 -48.85
N GLN A 2 9.19 -41.14 -47.63
CA GLN A 2 10.32 -42.01 -47.27
C GLN A 2 10.72 -41.65 -45.83
N LEU A 3 10.35 -42.55 -44.93
CA LEU A 3 10.69 -42.56 -43.51
C LEU A 3 12.11 -43.08 -43.34
N THR A 4 12.87 -42.51 -42.41
CA THR A 4 14.06 -43.16 -41.85
C THR A 4 13.88 -43.24 -40.34
N GLU A 5 13.66 -44.48 -39.90
CA GLU A 5 13.68 -44.93 -38.51
C GLU A 5 15.13 -44.97 -38.02
N THR A 6 15.37 -44.55 -36.78
CA THR A 6 16.54 -44.97 -36.00
C THR A 6 16.06 -45.44 -34.64
N ASN A 7 16.01 -46.77 -34.52
CA ASN A 7 16.00 -47.50 -33.25
C ASN A 7 17.42 -47.49 -32.68
N VAL A 8 17.57 -47.08 -31.42
CA VAL A 8 18.69 -47.55 -30.59
C VAL A 8 18.13 -48.01 -29.25
N HIS A 9 18.31 -49.31 -29.07
CA HIS A 9 18.17 -50.11 -27.86
C HIS A 9 19.46 -49.93 -27.05
N ASP A 10 19.42 -49.63 -25.75
CA ASP A 10 20.30 -50.38 -24.82
C ASP A 10 19.89 -50.28 -23.35
N GLN A 11 20.32 -51.30 -22.63
CA GLN A 11 19.78 -51.88 -21.41
C GLN A 11 20.31 -51.24 -20.12
N GLY A 12 19.45 -51.29 -19.10
CA GLY A 12 19.74 -51.89 -17.79
C GLY A 12 20.93 -51.40 -16.97
N HIS A 13 20.64 -50.91 -15.75
CA HIS A 13 21.18 -51.56 -14.56
C HIS A 13 20.34 -51.29 -13.31
N ARG A 14 20.30 -52.35 -12.50
CA ARG A 14 19.53 -52.58 -11.27
C ARG A 14 20.21 -52.00 -10.03
N SER A 15 19.35 -51.70 -9.05
CA SER A 15 19.54 -51.86 -7.59
C SER A 15 20.50 -50.94 -6.83
N SER A 16 20.00 -50.24 -5.82
CA SER A 16 20.06 -50.74 -4.42
C SER A 16 19.47 -49.74 -3.42
N SER A 17 18.88 -50.31 -2.39
CA SER A 17 18.28 -49.73 -1.19
C SER A 17 19.32 -49.14 -0.23
N SER A 18 18.96 -48.07 0.48
CA SER A 18 19.46 -47.80 1.82
C SER A 18 18.44 -46.98 2.60
N THR A 19 17.76 -47.66 3.51
CA THR A 19 17.10 -47.10 4.68
C THR A 19 18.16 -46.64 5.66
N ASP A 20 18.14 -45.38 6.09
CA ASP A 20 18.80 -44.99 7.33
C ASP A 20 17.99 -43.94 8.10
N THR A 21 17.69 -44.35 9.33
CA THR A 21 17.17 -43.64 10.49
C THR A 21 17.97 -42.39 10.84
N LEU A 22 17.27 -41.26 11.07
CA LEU A 22 17.82 -40.13 11.83
C LEU A 22 16.83 -39.65 12.87
N GLN A 23 17.26 -39.87 14.12
CA GLN A 23 16.63 -39.49 15.37
C GLN A 23 16.62 -37.98 15.60
N GLU A 24 15.60 -37.58 16.34
CA GLU A 24 15.44 -36.40 17.19
C GLU A 24 16.71 -35.62 17.57
N LYS A 25 16.63 -34.30 17.39
CA LYS A 25 17.20 -33.31 18.31
C LYS A 25 16.44 -31.99 18.22
N THR A 26 15.29 -31.93 18.87
CA THR A 26 14.63 -30.69 19.31
C THR A 26 15.40 -30.11 20.50
N LYS A 27 16.17 -29.04 20.27
CA LYS A 27 16.70 -28.18 21.35
C LYS A 27 16.50 -26.71 21.04
N SER A 28 15.61 -26.12 21.84
CA SER A 28 15.65 -24.77 22.41
C SER A 28 15.87 -23.58 21.46
N SER A 29 14.77 -22.92 21.08
CA SER A 29 14.74 -21.49 20.77
C SER A 29 13.59 -20.85 21.57
N THR A 30 13.85 -20.54 22.84
CA THR A 30 12.89 -19.89 23.75
C THR A 30 13.52 -18.71 24.51
N HIS A 31 14.47 -18.00 23.89
CA HIS A 31 15.20 -16.94 24.59
C HIS A 31 15.18 -15.53 23.95
N LEU A 32 14.39 -15.31 22.89
CA LEU A 32 14.28 -13.99 22.23
C LEU A 32 12.91 -13.28 22.38
N ASP A 33 11.83 -13.98 22.77
CA ASP A 33 10.49 -13.36 22.84
C ASP A 33 10.12 -12.70 24.18
N LYS A 34 10.97 -12.80 25.20
CA LYS A 34 10.66 -12.23 26.54
C LYS A 34 11.15 -10.79 26.77
N LYS A 35 11.92 -10.20 25.85
CA LYS A 35 12.42 -8.81 26.00
C LYS A 35 11.52 -7.75 25.35
N ALA A 36 10.66 -8.11 24.39
CA ALA A 36 9.75 -7.16 23.73
C ALA A 36 8.42 -6.93 24.49
N ALA A 37 8.04 -7.84 25.39
CA ALA A 37 6.76 -7.80 26.10
C ALA A 37 6.73 -6.89 27.36
N THR A 38 7.86 -6.27 27.73
CA THR A 38 7.99 -5.54 29.01
C THR A 38 7.94 -4.01 28.88
N LEU A 39 7.76 -3.46 27.67
CA LEU A 39 7.79 -2.00 27.45
C LEU A 39 6.41 -1.31 27.32
N PHE A 40 5.30 -2.05 27.27
CA PHE A 40 3.96 -1.48 27.00
C PHE A 40 2.93 -1.63 28.14
N ARG A 41 3.38 -1.72 29.38
CA ARG A 41 2.50 -1.62 30.56
C ARG A 41 3.04 -0.59 31.53
N ARG A 42 2.60 0.67 31.39
CA ARG A 42 2.26 1.57 32.51
C ARG A 42 1.78 2.95 32.04
N LYS A 43 0.55 3.26 32.47
CA LYS A 43 -0.08 4.57 32.77
C LYS A 43 -1.29 4.90 31.90
N SER A 44 -2.43 4.37 32.34
CA SER A 44 -3.74 5.00 32.20
C SER A 44 -3.71 6.36 32.91
N ILE A 45 -3.69 7.44 32.13
CA ILE A 45 -3.86 8.81 32.63
C ILE A 45 -5.35 9.11 32.60
N VAL A 46 -5.92 9.32 33.78
CA VAL A 46 -7.25 9.87 33.98
C VAL A 46 -7.20 11.35 33.60
N LEU A 47 -7.90 11.73 32.53
CA LEU A 47 -8.10 13.14 32.16
C LEU A 47 -9.01 13.79 33.21
N ARG A 48 -8.44 14.72 34.00
CA ARG A 48 -9.22 15.72 34.75
C ARG A 48 -9.26 17.00 33.92
N GLU A 49 -10.44 17.58 33.81
CA GLU A 49 -10.67 18.88 33.15
C GLU A 49 -9.86 20.00 33.82
N PRO A 50 -9.25 20.92 33.05
CA PRO A 50 -8.47 22.01 33.61
C PRO A 50 -9.38 23.13 34.12
N LYS A 51 -9.16 23.52 35.38
CA LYS A 51 -9.69 24.76 35.95
C LYS A 51 -9.00 25.97 35.31
N ILE A 52 -9.81 26.90 34.82
CA ILE A 52 -9.39 28.22 34.33
C ILE A 52 -9.06 29.10 35.53
N HIS A 53 -7.83 29.62 35.63
CA HIS A 53 -7.53 30.78 36.48
C HIS A 53 -6.47 31.71 35.86
N THR A 54 -6.93 32.96 35.67
CA THR A 54 -6.29 34.29 35.71
C THR A 54 -5.13 34.66 34.78
N PRO A 55 -5.16 35.87 34.16
CA PRO A 55 -4.17 36.32 33.20
C PRO A 55 -2.90 36.86 33.88
N VAL A 56 -1.75 36.43 33.36
CA VAL A 56 -0.44 36.99 33.69
C VAL A 56 -0.30 38.34 32.97
N THR A 57 -0.33 39.42 33.73
CA THR A 57 0.06 40.75 33.28
C THR A 57 1.57 40.87 33.47
N ASN A 58 2.28 41.17 32.37
CA ASN A 58 3.69 41.59 32.23
C ASN A 58 4.46 40.71 31.23
N LEU A 59 4.30 41.05 29.95
CA LEU A 59 5.26 40.72 28.90
C LEU A 59 5.90 42.02 28.39
N PRO A 60 7.23 42.07 28.21
CA PRO A 60 7.92 43.22 27.64
C PRO A 60 7.53 43.42 26.17
N THR A 61 7.31 44.67 25.78
CA THR A 61 6.94 45.11 24.43
C THR A 61 8.04 44.80 23.41
N ILE A 62 7.74 43.89 22.47
CA ILE A 62 8.56 43.52 21.32
C ILE A 62 8.11 44.36 20.12
N ASP A 63 8.15 45.69 20.19
CA ASP A 63 7.60 46.53 19.10
C ASP A 63 8.67 47.07 18.13
N SER A 64 9.93 47.22 18.54
CA SER A 64 10.95 47.79 17.65
C SER A 64 11.57 46.78 16.69
N SER A 65 11.68 45.50 17.07
CA SER A 65 12.27 44.46 16.22
C SER A 65 11.28 43.89 15.19
N ILE A 66 9.98 43.96 15.46
CA ILE A 66 8.95 43.50 14.51
C ILE A 66 8.86 44.48 13.34
N ASN A 67 8.87 45.80 13.58
CA ASN A 67 8.77 46.77 12.49
C ASN A 67 9.94 46.69 11.49
N THR A 68 11.17 46.40 11.94
CA THR A 68 12.32 46.21 11.04
C THR A 68 12.26 44.89 10.27
N ILE A 69 11.65 43.84 10.83
CA ILE A 69 11.39 42.58 10.12
C ILE A 69 10.23 42.76 9.12
N THR A 70 9.20 43.51 9.48
CA THR A 70 8.05 43.80 8.61
C THR A 70 8.42 44.69 7.43
N GLU A 71 9.31 45.69 7.59
CA GLU A 71 9.83 46.49 6.47
C GLU A 71 10.77 45.71 5.53
N ASN A 72 11.51 44.73 6.05
CA ASN A 72 12.33 43.85 5.20
C ASN A 72 11.50 42.75 4.51
N MET A 73 10.37 42.34 5.10
CA MET A 73 9.47 41.33 4.54
C MET A 73 8.43 41.91 3.56
N SER A 74 8.14 43.21 3.60
CA SER A 74 7.19 43.86 2.68
C SER A 74 7.73 44.05 1.25
N ASN A 75 9.06 43.90 1.05
CA ASN A 75 9.71 44.00 -0.25
C ASN A 75 10.07 42.64 -0.88
N LEU A 76 9.90 41.53 -0.14
CA LEU A 76 10.11 40.19 -0.66
C LEU A 76 8.78 39.64 -1.15
N SER A 77 8.66 39.37 -2.45
CA SER A 77 7.48 38.67 -2.95
C SER A 77 7.36 37.33 -2.22
N ILE A 78 6.14 36.90 -1.92
CA ILE A 78 5.87 35.57 -1.33
C ILE A 78 6.61 34.49 -2.12
N GLU A 79 6.73 34.67 -3.43
CA GLU A 79 7.48 33.79 -4.32
C GLU A 79 8.99 33.80 -4.05
N SER A 80 9.60 34.94 -3.75
CA SER A 80 11.03 35.03 -3.39
C SER A 80 11.33 34.37 -2.03
N VAL A 81 10.42 34.49 -1.05
CA VAL A 81 10.54 33.85 0.26
C VAL A 81 10.35 32.34 0.13
N LYS A 82 9.34 31.91 -0.63
CA LYS A 82 9.09 30.49 -0.93
C LYS A 82 10.28 29.87 -1.66
N THR A 83 10.82 30.56 -2.67
CA THR A 83 12.03 30.13 -3.41
C THR A 83 13.25 30.06 -2.50
N THR A 84 13.43 31.00 -1.57
CA THR A 84 14.56 30.98 -0.63
C THR A 84 14.44 29.85 0.39
N ILE A 85 13.24 29.63 0.94
CA ILE A 85 12.97 28.54 1.89
C ILE A 85 13.13 27.19 1.19
N LEU A 86 12.61 27.05 -0.04
CA LEU A 86 12.79 25.86 -0.86
C LEU A 86 14.28 25.64 -1.14
N ASN A 87 15.01 26.63 -1.67
CA ASN A 87 16.45 26.50 -1.96
C ASN A 87 17.28 26.10 -0.73
N ASN A 88 17.00 26.68 0.44
CA ASN A 88 17.70 26.32 1.68
C ASN A 88 17.38 24.89 2.13
N ARG A 89 16.12 24.45 2.01
CA ARG A 89 15.72 23.07 2.30
C ARG A 89 16.28 22.08 1.29
N SER A 90 16.30 22.45 0.01
CA SER A 90 16.81 21.67 -1.12
C SER A 90 18.31 21.42 -1.00
N ASN A 91 19.10 22.45 -0.67
CA ASN A 91 20.53 22.29 -0.45
C ASN A 91 20.81 21.39 0.76
N SER A 92 20.07 21.59 1.86
CA SER A 92 20.17 20.72 3.04
C SER A 92 19.80 19.27 2.72
N LEU A 93 18.80 19.04 1.88
CA LEU A 93 18.37 17.69 1.48
C LEU A 93 19.43 17.00 0.60
N ILE A 94 20.03 17.74 -0.34
CA ILE A 94 21.12 17.21 -1.18
C ILE A 94 22.34 16.85 -0.31
N GLU A 95 22.72 17.72 0.62
CA GLU A 95 23.79 17.44 1.59
C GLU A 95 23.45 16.20 2.44
N GLU A 96 22.20 16.06 2.87
CA GLU A 96 21.76 14.90 3.65
C GLU A 96 21.77 13.60 2.82
N ILE A 97 21.39 13.65 1.55
CA ILE A 97 21.52 12.54 0.59
C ILE A 97 22.99 12.16 0.40
N GLU A 98 23.88 13.15 0.28
CA GLU A 98 25.33 12.93 0.14
C GLU A 98 25.94 12.29 1.40
N MET A 99 25.49 12.69 2.60
CA MET A 99 26.00 12.19 3.88
C MET A 99 25.52 10.78 4.23
N ASN A 100 24.39 10.32 3.68
CA ASN A 100 23.72 9.08 4.08
C ASN A 100 23.85 7.93 3.06
N ALA A 101 24.98 7.88 2.34
CA ALA A 101 25.21 6.91 1.27
C ALA A 101 25.11 5.42 1.68
N ASP A 102 25.20 5.12 2.97
CA ASP A 102 25.41 3.77 3.52
C ASP A 102 24.13 3.07 4.03
N GLY A 103 22.95 3.40 3.48
CA GLY A 103 21.76 2.55 3.61
C GLY A 103 20.52 3.16 4.26
N LEU A 104 20.49 4.48 4.47
CA LEU A 104 19.27 5.20 4.90
C LEU A 104 18.41 5.70 3.73
N TRP A 105 18.70 5.22 2.51
CA TRP A 105 18.03 5.63 1.29
C TRP A 105 16.51 5.56 1.35
N TYR A 106 15.96 4.53 2.00
CA TYR A 106 14.51 4.39 2.16
C TYR A 106 13.87 5.52 2.97
N ALA A 107 14.48 5.89 4.11
CA ALA A 107 13.99 6.98 4.94
C ALA A 107 14.09 8.34 4.22
N LEU A 108 15.15 8.52 3.41
CA LEU A 108 15.35 9.73 2.61
C LEU A 108 14.42 9.82 1.40
N CYS A 109 14.08 8.70 0.76
CA CYS A 109 13.04 8.69 -0.28
C CYS A 109 11.69 9.11 0.30
N VAL A 110 11.30 8.55 1.45
CA VAL A 110 10.03 8.85 2.11
C VAL A 110 10.01 10.29 2.66
N ALA A 111 11.09 10.75 3.29
CA ALA A 111 11.20 12.11 3.81
C ALA A 111 11.29 13.16 2.68
N GLY A 112 12.00 12.86 1.60
CA GLY A 112 12.11 13.72 0.43
C GLY A 112 10.76 13.91 -0.27
N GLU A 113 10.04 12.82 -0.54
CA GLU A 113 8.69 12.86 -1.15
C GLU A 113 7.65 13.58 -0.27
N ALA A 114 7.81 13.57 1.05
CA ALA A 114 6.91 14.27 1.97
C ALA A 114 7.18 15.79 2.05
N VAL A 115 8.34 16.26 1.58
CA VAL A 115 8.78 17.66 1.75
C VAL A 115 8.88 18.39 0.41
N ILE A 116 9.24 17.70 -0.67
CA ILE A 116 9.46 18.27 -2.01
C ILE A 116 8.77 17.41 -3.07
N PRO A 117 8.05 18.00 -4.04
CA PRO A 117 7.52 17.27 -5.19
C PRO A 117 8.60 16.46 -5.92
N CYS A 118 8.24 15.30 -6.44
CA CYS A 118 9.15 14.39 -7.12
C CYS A 118 9.94 15.07 -8.25
N SER A 119 9.24 15.78 -9.14
CA SER A 119 9.85 16.54 -10.25
C SER A 119 10.88 17.56 -9.78
N GLU A 120 10.60 18.28 -8.70
CA GLU A 120 11.50 19.30 -8.13
C GLU A 120 12.73 18.64 -7.49
N LEU A 121 12.56 17.55 -6.74
CA LEU A 121 13.66 16.78 -6.17
C LEU A 121 14.64 16.30 -7.26
N PHE A 122 14.13 15.68 -8.33
CA PHE A 122 14.98 15.17 -9.39
C PHE A 122 15.61 16.28 -10.24
N SER A 123 14.93 17.43 -10.38
CA SER A 123 15.51 18.62 -11.02
C SER A 123 16.71 19.16 -10.24
N LEU A 124 16.60 19.20 -8.91
CA LEU A 124 17.71 19.60 -8.02
C LEU A 124 18.90 18.64 -8.14
N ILE A 125 18.63 17.33 -8.15
CA ILE A 125 19.66 16.31 -8.33
C ILE A 125 20.32 16.46 -9.70
N SER A 126 19.56 16.67 -10.77
CA SER A 126 20.10 16.88 -12.12
C SER A 126 21.00 18.11 -12.16
N SER A 127 20.54 19.26 -11.64
CA SER A 127 21.31 20.50 -11.59
C SER A 127 22.61 20.35 -10.78
N LYS A 128 22.56 19.62 -9.66
CA LYS A 128 23.75 19.33 -8.85
C LYS A 128 24.75 18.46 -9.60
N ILE A 129 24.29 17.43 -10.31
CA ILE A 129 25.14 16.55 -11.11
C ILE A 129 25.77 17.31 -12.28
N GLU A 130 25.02 18.20 -12.95
CA GLU A 130 25.52 18.99 -14.08
C GLU A 130 26.65 19.95 -13.70
N THR A 131 26.63 20.44 -12.47
CA THR A 131 27.60 21.43 -11.97
C THR A 131 28.75 20.80 -11.19
N ALA A 132 28.58 19.58 -10.67
CA ALA A 132 29.61 18.90 -9.89
C ALA A 132 30.64 18.20 -10.80
N PRO A 133 31.94 18.27 -10.48
CA PRO A 133 32.94 17.43 -11.16
C PRO A 133 32.63 15.94 -10.92
N PRO A 134 33.06 15.05 -11.83
CA PRO A 134 32.97 13.60 -11.62
C PRO A 134 33.62 13.24 -10.28
N SER A 135 32.79 12.81 -9.34
CA SER A 135 33.18 12.66 -7.94
C SER A 135 32.29 11.65 -7.24
N LYS A 136 32.68 11.32 -6.00
CA LYS A 136 31.88 10.52 -5.06
C LYS A 136 30.45 11.05 -4.93
N THR A 137 30.26 12.38 -4.99
CA THR A 137 28.94 13.03 -4.94
C THR A 137 28.06 12.59 -6.11
N VAL A 138 28.55 12.71 -7.35
CA VAL A 138 27.79 12.29 -8.54
C VAL A 138 27.41 10.82 -8.45
N LEU A 139 28.35 9.96 -8.04
CA LEU A 139 28.09 8.53 -7.88
C LEU A 139 26.99 8.25 -6.83
N THR A 140 27.03 8.98 -5.71
CA THR A 140 26.08 8.85 -4.60
C THR A 140 24.67 9.25 -5.05
N LEU A 141 24.55 10.37 -5.76
CA LEU A 141 23.28 10.84 -6.32
C LEU A 141 22.71 9.86 -7.37
N GLN A 142 23.54 9.31 -8.24
CA GLN A 142 23.10 8.27 -9.19
C GLN A 142 22.65 6.97 -8.50
N GLN A 143 23.28 6.61 -7.37
CA GLN A 143 22.86 5.47 -6.56
C GLN A 143 21.51 5.72 -5.91
N PHE A 144 21.28 6.95 -5.40
CA PHE A 144 19.97 7.38 -4.90
C PHE A 144 18.90 7.25 -5.99
N CYS A 145 19.09 7.80 -7.19
CA CYS A 145 18.12 7.71 -8.28
C CYS A 145 17.78 6.24 -8.62
N LEU A 146 18.80 5.37 -8.69
CA LEU A 146 18.59 3.95 -8.98
C LEU A 146 17.81 3.25 -7.86
N TYR A 147 18.12 3.58 -6.60
CA TYR A 147 17.41 3.01 -5.46
C TYR A 147 15.95 3.46 -5.43
N TRP A 148 15.71 4.76 -5.66
CA TRP A 148 14.38 5.35 -5.73
C TRP A 148 13.54 4.66 -6.81
N LEU A 149 14.06 4.51 -8.04
CA LEU A 149 13.37 3.82 -9.13
C LEU A 149 13.03 2.35 -8.78
N LYS A 150 13.88 1.68 -8.00
CA LYS A 150 13.63 0.30 -7.54
C LYS A 150 12.47 0.21 -6.56
N GLN A 151 12.38 1.15 -5.62
CA GLN A 151 11.29 1.20 -4.65
C GLN A 151 9.98 1.62 -5.31
N ASN A 152 10.06 2.56 -6.25
CA ASN A 152 8.92 3.17 -6.92
C ASN A 152 8.58 2.53 -8.27
N LYS A 153 9.01 1.29 -8.55
CA LYS A 153 8.89 0.63 -9.88
C LYS A 153 7.47 0.57 -10.49
N ASN A 154 6.43 0.72 -9.67
CA ASN A 154 5.02 0.71 -10.08
C ASN A 154 4.34 2.07 -9.82
N SER A 155 5.09 3.08 -9.40
CA SER A 155 4.57 4.39 -9.01
C SER A 155 4.37 5.27 -10.24
N PRO A 156 3.25 6.02 -10.35
CA PRO A 156 3.07 7.00 -11.42
C PRO A 156 4.12 8.10 -11.39
N LEU A 157 4.72 8.36 -10.22
CA LEU A 157 5.78 9.36 -10.01
C LEU A 157 7.04 9.08 -10.85
N ILE A 158 7.24 7.86 -11.37
CA ILE A 158 8.34 7.58 -12.31
C ILE A 158 8.25 8.50 -13.52
N SER A 159 7.04 8.74 -14.04
CA SER A 159 6.84 9.59 -15.21
C SER A 159 7.31 11.04 -14.95
N GLU A 160 7.11 11.54 -13.74
CA GLU A 160 7.56 12.87 -13.32
C GLU A 160 9.08 12.96 -13.17
N ALA A 161 9.72 11.89 -12.68
CA ALA A 161 11.17 11.82 -12.50
C ALA A 161 11.93 11.47 -13.80
N GLN A 162 11.26 10.84 -14.77
CA GLN A 162 11.89 10.20 -15.92
C GLN A 162 12.73 11.18 -16.74
N GLN A 163 12.19 12.37 -17.05
CA GLN A 163 12.89 13.36 -17.87
C GLN A 163 14.20 13.83 -17.22
N GLU A 164 14.18 14.08 -15.91
CA GLU A 164 15.37 14.52 -15.16
C GLU A 164 16.39 13.38 -15.01
N ILE A 165 15.93 12.14 -14.83
CA ILE A 165 16.79 10.95 -14.81
C ILE A 165 17.47 10.76 -16.17
N GLU A 166 16.76 10.97 -17.28
CA GLU A 166 17.34 10.93 -18.62
C GLU A 166 18.41 12.00 -18.83
N LYS A 167 18.20 13.22 -18.31
CA LYS A 167 19.22 14.29 -18.30
C LYS A 167 20.46 13.87 -17.50
N ILE A 168 20.27 13.31 -16.29
CA ILE A 168 21.37 12.79 -15.46
C ILE A 168 22.17 11.73 -16.23
N ILE A 169 21.50 10.79 -16.89
CA ILE A 169 22.16 9.75 -17.70
C ILE A 169 22.92 10.39 -18.87
N ALA A 170 22.30 11.32 -19.59
CA ALA A 170 22.91 12.00 -20.74
C ALA A 170 24.17 12.79 -20.36
N HIS A 171 24.17 13.43 -19.19
CA HIS A 171 25.33 14.18 -18.68
C HIS A 171 26.45 13.24 -18.22
N THR A 172 26.11 12.10 -17.61
CA THR A 172 27.11 11.25 -16.93
C THR A 172 27.63 10.07 -17.76
N LYS A 173 26.98 9.72 -18.88
CA LYS A 173 27.38 8.60 -19.78
C LYS A 173 28.80 8.76 -20.37
N GLU A 174 29.24 10.00 -20.54
CA GLU A 174 30.54 10.38 -21.12
C GLU A 174 31.56 10.78 -20.05
N SER A 175 31.25 10.58 -18.76
CA SER A 175 32.17 10.88 -17.67
C SER A 175 33.51 10.15 -17.84
N SER A 176 34.59 10.87 -17.53
CA SER A 176 35.96 10.33 -17.47
C SER A 176 36.13 9.31 -16.33
N GLU A 177 35.25 9.35 -15.32
CA GLU A 177 35.29 8.43 -14.19
C GLU A 177 34.50 7.14 -14.49
N ARG A 178 35.20 6.00 -14.51
CA ARG A 178 34.63 4.69 -14.87
C ARG A 178 33.48 4.25 -13.93
N SER A 179 33.54 4.62 -12.67
CA SER A 179 32.52 4.32 -11.64
C SER A 179 31.18 5.00 -11.96
N VAL A 180 31.22 6.31 -12.24
CA VAL A 180 30.08 7.14 -12.63
C VAL A 180 29.46 6.60 -13.91
N LYS A 181 30.27 6.36 -14.95
CA LYS A 181 29.78 5.81 -16.22
C LYS A 181 29.10 4.45 -16.06
N LYS A 182 29.67 3.56 -15.23
CA LYS A 182 29.06 2.25 -14.92
C LYS A 182 27.71 2.40 -14.22
N GLN A 183 27.58 3.39 -13.34
CA GLN A 183 26.35 3.63 -12.62
C GLN A 183 25.28 4.28 -13.53
N SER A 184 25.66 5.20 -14.43
CA SER A 184 24.78 5.73 -15.48
C SER A 184 24.17 4.61 -16.34
N LEU A 185 24.99 3.63 -16.73
CA LEU A 185 24.53 2.50 -17.55
C LEU A 185 23.49 1.66 -16.79
N LYS A 186 23.72 1.36 -15.51
CA LYS A 186 22.72 0.64 -14.69
C LYS A 186 21.41 1.41 -14.55
N LEU A 187 21.48 2.73 -14.42
CA LEU A 187 20.31 3.59 -14.32
C LEU A 187 19.51 3.55 -15.62
N TYR A 188 20.19 3.64 -16.76
CA TYR A 188 19.59 3.52 -18.09
C TYR A 188 18.96 2.14 -18.36
N GLU A 189 19.68 1.05 -18.06
CA GLU A 189 19.17 -0.32 -18.20
C GLU A 189 17.90 -0.53 -17.35
N TYR A 190 17.89 0.00 -16.12
CA TYR A 190 16.73 -0.09 -15.26
C TYR A 190 15.55 0.73 -15.79
N LEU A 191 15.79 1.96 -16.24
CA LEU A 191 14.75 2.82 -16.82
C LEU A 191 14.10 2.17 -18.05
N LEU A 192 14.91 1.62 -18.96
CA LEU A 192 14.41 0.86 -20.12
C LEU A 192 13.54 -0.34 -19.71
N SER A 193 13.95 -1.05 -18.64
CA SER A 193 13.17 -2.18 -18.12
C SER A 193 11.79 -1.76 -17.60
N LEU A 194 11.63 -0.52 -17.14
CA LEU A 194 10.34 0.03 -16.74
C LEU A 194 9.47 0.37 -17.95
N SER A 195 10.03 1.00 -18.98
CA SER A 195 9.30 1.33 -20.22
C SER A 195 8.74 0.10 -20.93
N SER A 196 9.48 -1.02 -20.92
CA SER A 196 9.03 -2.30 -21.49
C SER A 196 7.85 -2.96 -20.76
N ARG A 197 7.49 -2.49 -19.56
CA ARG A 197 6.38 -3.04 -18.75
C ARG A 197 5.06 -2.29 -18.92
N SER A 198 5.06 -1.20 -19.68
CA SER A 198 3.87 -0.35 -19.90
C SER A 198 2.68 -1.10 -20.51
N ASP A 199 2.91 -2.25 -21.17
CA ASP A 199 1.85 -2.99 -21.88
C ASP A 199 1.11 -4.02 -21.01
N MET A 200 1.48 -4.19 -19.73
CA MET A 200 0.89 -5.21 -18.83
C MET A 200 0.14 -4.66 -17.61
N VAL A 201 -0.32 -3.41 -17.66
CA VAL A 201 -1.27 -2.90 -16.65
C VAL A 201 -2.65 -3.48 -16.97
N CYS A 202 -2.87 -4.76 -16.64
CA CYS A 202 -4.23 -5.24 -16.43
C CYS A 202 -4.81 -4.36 -15.33
N THR A 203 -5.80 -3.54 -15.69
CA THR A 203 -6.33 -2.57 -14.74
C THR A 203 -6.84 -3.34 -13.51
N PRO A 204 -6.57 -2.88 -12.28
CA PRO A 204 -7.04 -3.56 -11.05
C PRO A 204 -8.54 -3.91 -11.07
N ILE A 205 -9.32 -3.17 -11.86
CA ILE A 205 -10.76 -3.32 -12.10
C ILE A 205 -11.10 -4.61 -12.87
N GLU A 206 -10.34 -4.99 -13.89
CA GLU A 206 -10.59 -6.21 -14.68
C GLU A 206 -10.30 -7.48 -13.87
N ALA A 207 -9.26 -7.44 -13.05
CA ALA A 207 -8.93 -8.52 -12.11
C ALA A 207 -10.02 -8.67 -11.02
N ALA A 208 -10.63 -7.56 -10.58
CA ALA A 208 -11.74 -7.57 -9.62
C ALA A 208 -13.00 -8.23 -10.21
N ASN A 209 -13.36 -7.92 -11.46
CA ASN A 209 -14.56 -8.46 -12.12
C ASN A 209 -14.52 -9.99 -12.28
N THR A 210 -13.34 -10.57 -12.52
CA THR A 210 -13.19 -12.02 -12.70
C THR A 210 -13.44 -12.80 -11.38
N LYS A 211 -13.19 -12.16 -10.23
CA LYS A 211 -13.35 -12.79 -8.91
C LYS A 211 -14.80 -12.78 -8.40
N ILE A 212 -15.64 -11.86 -8.88
CA ILE A 212 -17.08 -11.82 -8.54
C ILE A 212 -17.78 -13.13 -8.94
N LYS A 213 -17.46 -13.69 -10.12
CA LYS A 213 -18.02 -14.97 -10.58
C LYS A 213 -17.69 -16.15 -9.66
N ARG A 214 -16.53 -16.13 -9.01
CA ARG A 214 -16.14 -17.17 -8.04
C ARG A 214 -16.96 -17.07 -6.76
N PHE A 215 -17.39 -15.86 -6.40
CA PHE A 215 -18.25 -15.59 -5.25
C PHE A 215 -19.63 -16.24 -5.44
N ASP A 216 -20.25 -16.08 -6.61
CA ASP A 216 -21.54 -16.69 -6.95
C ASP A 216 -21.52 -18.22 -6.85
N GLN A 217 -20.41 -18.84 -7.28
CA GLN A 217 -20.23 -20.29 -7.21
C GLN A 217 -20.13 -20.77 -5.76
N LEU A 218 -19.34 -20.08 -4.93
CA LEU A 218 -19.21 -20.41 -3.52
C LEU A 218 -20.54 -20.21 -2.79
N LEU A 219 -21.27 -19.15 -3.10
CA LEU A 219 -22.58 -18.86 -2.53
C LEU A 219 -23.61 -19.95 -2.88
N SER A 220 -23.70 -20.31 -4.16
CA SER A 220 -24.61 -21.37 -4.62
C SER A 220 -24.29 -22.72 -3.96
N SER A 221 -23.01 -23.01 -3.72
CA SER A 221 -22.58 -24.22 -3.03
C SER A 221 -22.86 -24.20 -1.52
N ALA A 222 -22.84 -23.02 -0.89
CA ALA A 222 -23.08 -22.83 0.54
C ALA A 222 -24.56 -22.95 0.90
N LEU A 223 -25.45 -22.47 0.02
CA LEU A 223 -26.90 -22.48 0.25
C LEU A 223 -27.56 -23.85 0.00
N THR A 224 -26.88 -24.78 -0.66
CA THR A 224 -27.49 -26.06 -1.08
C THR A 224 -27.22 -27.24 -0.15
N LYS A 225 -26.31 -27.15 0.85
CA LYS A 225 -25.86 -28.31 1.64
C LYS A 225 -25.38 -27.99 3.06
N ASN A 226 -25.54 -28.97 3.96
CA ASN A 226 -24.87 -29.28 5.24
C ASN A 226 -24.13 -28.13 5.97
N SER A 227 -24.40 -27.96 7.27
CA SER A 227 -23.86 -26.86 8.11
C SER A 227 -22.33 -26.69 8.07
N GLU A 228 -21.59 -27.77 7.81
CA GLU A 228 -20.12 -27.74 7.69
C GLU A 228 -19.64 -27.12 6.37
N SER A 229 -20.34 -27.35 5.26
CA SER A 229 -20.05 -26.74 3.97
C SER A 229 -20.25 -25.23 4.04
N TYR A 230 -21.33 -24.80 4.70
CA TYR A 230 -21.64 -23.39 4.95
C TYR A 230 -20.52 -22.67 5.73
N LYS A 231 -20.13 -23.19 6.90
CA LYS A 231 -19.06 -22.59 7.72
C LYS A 231 -17.73 -22.51 6.98
N LYS A 232 -17.41 -23.55 6.19
CA LYS A 232 -16.21 -23.56 5.36
C LYS A 232 -16.29 -22.49 4.26
N ALA A 233 -17.44 -22.34 3.60
CA ALA A 233 -17.65 -21.32 2.58
C ALA A 233 -17.50 -19.90 3.13
N VAL A 234 -18.11 -19.60 4.29
CA VAL A 234 -17.95 -18.31 5.00
C VAL A 234 -16.48 -17.97 5.20
N LYS A 235 -15.69 -18.91 5.74
CA LYS A 235 -14.26 -18.72 5.98
C LYS A 235 -13.44 -18.53 4.71
N ILE A 236 -13.76 -19.26 3.64
CA ILE A 236 -13.07 -19.12 2.35
C ILE A 236 -13.34 -17.73 1.78
N VAL A 237 -14.61 -17.32 1.75
CA VAL A 237 -15.04 -16.03 1.25
C VAL A 237 -14.38 -14.88 2.01
N ALA A 238 -14.43 -14.90 3.35
CA ALA A 238 -13.81 -13.86 4.17
C ALA A 238 -12.28 -13.77 3.96
N LYS A 239 -11.60 -14.91 3.79
CA LYS A 239 -10.17 -14.94 3.48
C LYS A 239 -9.86 -14.37 2.09
N ASP A 240 -10.66 -14.74 1.08
CA ASP A 240 -10.48 -14.26 -0.29
C ASP A 240 -10.70 -12.74 -0.36
N LEU A 241 -11.74 -12.22 0.30
CA LEU A 241 -11.99 -10.78 0.45
C LEU A 241 -10.79 -10.07 1.10
N ARG A 242 -10.28 -10.60 2.22
CA ARG A 242 -9.13 -10.00 2.91
C ARG A 242 -7.87 -9.98 2.03
N ILE A 243 -7.59 -11.06 1.30
CA ILE A 243 -6.42 -11.12 0.41
C ILE A 243 -6.55 -10.04 -0.67
N GLU A 244 -7.74 -9.91 -1.28
CA GLU A 244 -8.02 -8.90 -2.29
C GLU A 244 -7.89 -7.49 -1.73
N GLN A 245 -8.54 -7.22 -0.60
CA GLN A 245 -8.53 -5.90 0.03
C GLN A 245 -7.12 -5.49 0.45
N ARG A 246 -6.33 -6.44 0.98
CA ARG A 246 -4.93 -6.20 1.35
C ARG A 246 -4.08 -5.87 0.14
N MET A 247 -4.28 -6.54 -1.00
CA MET A 247 -3.54 -6.24 -2.22
C MET A 247 -3.85 -4.83 -2.71
N LEU A 248 -5.12 -4.44 -2.76
CA LEU A 248 -5.53 -3.08 -3.16
C LEU A 248 -4.98 -2.03 -2.19
N TYR A 249 -5.10 -2.27 -0.88
CA TYR A 249 -4.56 -1.35 0.13
C TYR A 249 -3.06 -1.15 -0.01
N SER A 250 -2.31 -2.26 -0.22
CA SER A 250 -0.85 -2.20 -0.37
C SER A 250 -0.36 -1.52 -1.64
N ALA A 251 -1.26 -1.29 -2.61
CA ALA A 251 -0.96 -0.52 -3.81
C ALA A 251 -1.11 1.00 -3.59
N ILE A 252 -1.78 1.42 -2.50
CA ILE A 252 -1.91 2.84 -2.16
C ILE A 252 -0.61 3.31 -1.52
N SER A 253 0.03 4.28 -2.14
CA SER A 253 1.20 4.94 -1.60
C SER A 253 0.82 5.94 -0.50
N PRO A 254 1.62 6.10 0.56
CA PRO A 254 1.31 7.05 1.64
C PRO A 254 1.07 8.49 1.17
N HIS A 255 1.75 8.95 0.10
CA HIS A 255 1.58 10.31 -0.42
C HIS A 255 0.17 10.54 -1.01
N GLU A 256 -0.53 9.49 -1.44
CA GLU A 256 -1.88 9.60 -1.99
C GLU A 256 -2.92 9.98 -0.93
N PHE A 257 -2.58 9.87 0.36
CA PHE A 257 -3.43 10.33 1.48
C PHE A 257 -3.19 11.78 1.87
N LEU A 258 -2.19 12.46 1.30
CA LEU A 258 -1.91 13.86 1.62
C LEU A 258 -3.01 14.77 1.02
N PRO A 259 -3.49 15.78 1.77
CA PRO A 259 -4.58 16.65 1.31
C PRO A 259 -4.31 17.31 -0.03
N GLU A 260 -3.04 17.64 -0.34
CA GLU A 260 -2.62 18.25 -1.60
C GLU A 260 -2.83 17.32 -2.81
N TYR A 261 -2.89 16.00 -2.60
CA TYR A 261 -2.98 15.00 -3.67
C TYR A 261 -4.31 14.25 -3.67
N TYR A 262 -4.99 14.19 -2.53
CA TYR A 262 -6.25 13.48 -2.38
C TYR A 262 -7.35 13.98 -3.34
N HIS A 263 -7.38 15.29 -3.61
CA HIS A 263 -8.37 15.91 -4.50
C HIS A 263 -8.04 15.77 -6.00
N LEU A 264 -6.82 15.36 -6.34
CA LEU A 264 -6.41 15.15 -7.74
C LEU A 264 -6.88 13.79 -8.29
N GLY A 265 -7.42 12.93 -7.42
CA GLY A 265 -7.82 11.57 -7.76
C GLY A 265 -6.61 10.63 -7.73
N SER A 266 -6.68 9.61 -6.88
CA SER A 266 -5.66 8.57 -6.77
C SER A 266 -6.22 7.30 -7.40
N PRO A 267 -5.65 6.79 -8.51
CA PRO A 267 -6.14 5.57 -9.13
C PRO A 267 -6.14 4.36 -8.18
N ALA A 268 -5.20 4.31 -7.23
CA ALA A 268 -5.12 3.24 -6.23
C ALA A 268 -6.22 3.36 -5.16
N ILE A 269 -6.44 4.56 -4.62
CA ILE A 269 -7.54 4.84 -3.68
C ILE A 269 -8.89 4.63 -4.37
N ASP A 270 -9.03 5.08 -5.61
CA ASP A 270 -10.25 4.91 -6.40
C ASP A 270 -10.53 3.43 -6.67
N ALA A 271 -9.51 2.64 -7.02
CA ALA A 271 -9.65 1.20 -7.17
C ALA A 271 -10.07 0.52 -5.86
N TYR A 272 -9.45 0.91 -4.73
CA TYR A 272 -9.78 0.43 -3.40
C TYR A 272 -11.24 0.73 -3.01
N ASN A 273 -11.67 1.98 -3.19
CA ASN A 273 -13.02 2.44 -2.87
C ASN A 273 -14.06 1.84 -3.82
N THR A 274 -13.76 1.81 -5.12
CA THR A 274 -14.62 1.17 -6.13
C THR A 274 -14.87 -0.28 -5.78
N ARG A 275 -13.84 -1.02 -5.32
CA ARG A 275 -14.01 -2.42 -4.93
C ARG A 275 -14.95 -2.60 -3.74
N LEU A 276 -14.88 -1.71 -2.74
CA LEU A 276 -15.78 -1.72 -1.58
C LEU A 276 -17.22 -1.41 -1.98
N ASN A 277 -17.41 -0.43 -2.88
CA ASN A 277 -18.73 -0.11 -3.43
C ASN A 277 -19.31 -1.28 -4.23
N LEU A 278 -18.49 -1.94 -5.06
CA LEU A 278 -18.90 -3.14 -5.79
C LEU A 278 -19.28 -4.28 -4.83
N LEU A 279 -18.55 -4.47 -3.72
CA LEU A 279 -18.93 -5.45 -2.70
C LEU A 279 -20.29 -5.12 -2.08
N SER A 280 -20.50 -3.87 -1.67
CA SER A 280 -21.78 -3.42 -1.08
C SER A 280 -22.94 -3.61 -2.05
N ASN A 281 -22.78 -3.19 -3.31
CA ASN A 281 -23.80 -3.33 -4.34
C ASN A 281 -24.09 -4.80 -4.64
N TYR A 282 -23.05 -5.65 -4.71
CA TYR A 282 -23.22 -7.09 -4.91
C TYR A 282 -24.08 -7.73 -3.82
N VAL A 283 -23.87 -7.36 -2.54
CA VAL A 283 -24.70 -7.86 -1.43
C VAL A 283 -26.16 -7.42 -1.59
N ILE A 284 -26.38 -6.13 -1.90
CA ILE A 284 -27.73 -5.58 -2.14
C ILE A 284 -28.42 -6.33 -3.28
N ASP A 285 -27.77 -6.41 -4.43
CA ASP A 285 -28.32 -7.03 -5.64
C ASP A 285 -28.63 -8.51 -5.41
N SER A 286 -27.72 -9.25 -4.76
CA SER A 286 -27.92 -10.66 -4.44
C SER A 286 -29.17 -10.89 -3.59
N LEU A 287 -29.42 -10.02 -2.62
CA LEU A 287 -30.56 -10.11 -1.71
C LEU A 287 -31.87 -9.67 -2.36
N LEU A 288 -31.83 -8.63 -3.21
CA LEU A 288 -33.01 -8.16 -3.96
C LEU A 288 -33.43 -9.13 -5.06
N MET A 289 -32.46 -9.77 -5.73
CA MET A 289 -32.73 -10.78 -6.76
C MET A 289 -33.28 -12.09 -6.19
N GLN A 290 -33.06 -12.35 -4.89
CA GLN A 290 -33.54 -13.55 -4.24
C GLN A 290 -35.04 -13.46 -3.95
N LYS A 291 -35.84 -14.08 -4.83
CA LYS A 291 -37.33 -14.02 -4.77
C LYS A 291 -37.88 -14.79 -3.57
N GLU A 292 -37.34 -15.96 -3.28
CA GLU A 292 -37.82 -16.81 -2.18
C GLU A 292 -37.42 -16.26 -0.82
N PHE A 293 -38.40 -16.10 0.07
CA PHE A 293 -38.23 -15.47 1.38
C PHE A 293 -37.22 -16.23 2.27
N GLU A 294 -37.35 -17.55 2.38
CA GLU A 294 -36.47 -18.36 3.22
C GLU A 294 -35.03 -18.36 2.73
N GLN A 295 -34.82 -18.49 1.42
CA GLN A 295 -33.48 -18.40 0.83
C GLN A 295 -32.85 -17.01 1.04
N ARG A 296 -33.67 -15.95 1.00
CA ARG A 296 -33.20 -14.58 1.28
C ARG A 296 -32.79 -14.40 2.74
N ILE A 297 -33.48 -15.03 3.69
CA ILE A 297 -33.09 -15.06 5.11
C ILE A 297 -31.73 -15.75 5.27
N GLU A 298 -31.56 -16.94 4.69
CA GLU A 298 -30.31 -17.70 4.77
C GLU A 298 -29.14 -16.96 4.11
N LEU A 299 -29.39 -16.31 2.97
CA LEU A 299 -28.42 -15.45 2.30
C LEU A 299 -28.03 -14.23 3.17
N THR A 300 -28.99 -13.63 3.87
CA THR A 300 -28.73 -12.52 4.80
C THR A 300 -27.84 -12.98 5.95
N LYS A 301 -28.15 -14.14 6.57
CA LYS A 301 -27.32 -14.75 7.61
C LYS A 301 -25.90 -15.03 7.11
N PHE A 302 -25.78 -15.55 5.89
CA PHE A 302 -24.48 -15.81 5.26
C PHE A 302 -23.61 -14.56 5.18
N PHE A 303 -24.16 -13.44 4.71
CA PHE A 303 -23.40 -12.19 4.65
C PHE A 303 -23.05 -11.64 6.04
N ILE A 304 -23.92 -11.77 7.04
CA ILE A 304 -23.61 -11.41 8.43
C ILE A 304 -22.44 -12.24 8.97
N ASP A 305 -22.44 -13.55 8.72
CA ASP A 305 -21.38 -14.45 9.16
C ASP A 305 -20.05 -14.15 8.43
N VAL A 306 -20.10 -13.83 7.14
CA VAL A 306 -18.92 -13.36 6.39
C VAL A 306 -18.39 -12.05 6.96
N ALA A 307 -19.25 -11.07 7.26
CA ALA A 307 -18.83 -9.81 7.87
C ALA A 307 -18.17 -10.04 9.24
N THR A 308 -18.72 -10.95 10.04
CA THR A 308 -18.18 -11.35 11.35
C THR A 308 -16.81 -12.00 11.22
N GLU A 309 -16.63 -12.91 10.25
CA GLU A 309 -15.33 -13.55 9.98
C GLU A 309 -14.31 -12.54 9.43
N CYS A 310 -14.72 -11.61 8.55
CA CYS A 310 -13.87 -10.51 8.09
C CYS A 310 -13.37 -9.66 9.27
N LEU A 311 -14.25 -9.33 10.22
CA LEU A 311 -13.90 -8.62 11.45
C LEU A 311 -12.88 -9.42 12.29
N ALA A 312 -13.09 -10.72 12.46
CA ALA A 312 -12.14 -11.60 13.17
C ALA A 312 -10.76 -11.63 12.48
N LEU A 313 -10.73 -11.51 11.16
CA LEU A 313 -9.51 -11.41 10.36
C LEU A 313 -8.92 -9.98 10.30
N LYS A 314 -9.53 -9.01 10.99
CA LYS A 314 -9.17 -7.57 10.99
C LYS A 314 -9.30 -6.90 9.62
N ASP A 315 -10.16 -7.41 8.74
CA ASP A 315 -10.57 -6.73 7.51
C ASP A 315 -11.83 -5.89 7.78
N TYR A 316 -11.61 -4.74 8.41
CA TYR A 316 -12.68 -3.82 8.79
C TYR A 316 -13.38 -3.20 7.57
N SER A 317 -12.67 -3.00 6.46
CA SER A 317 -13.23 -2.37 5.27
C SER A 317 -14.27 -3.27 4.60
N SER A 318 -13.95 -4.56 4.40
CA SER A 318 -14.92 -5.51 3.84
C SER A 318 -16.09 -5.76 4.80
N ALA A 319 -15.82 -5.89 6.11
CA ALA A 319 -16.88 -6.04 7.11
C ALA A 319 -17.83 -4.83 7.12
N CYS A 320 -17.28 -3.61 7.04
CA CYS A 320 -18.06 -2.37 6.98
C CYS A 320 -18.88 -2.29 5.69
N ALA A 321 -18.29 -2.59 4.53
CA ALA A 321 -19.00 -2.57 3.25
C ALA A 321 -20.21 -3.54 3.24
N ILE A 322 -20.04 -4.76 3.77
CA ILE A 322 -21.15 -5.70 3.92
C ILE A 322 -22.19 -5.17 4.92
N THR A 323 -21.78 -4.61 6.05
CA THR A 323 -22.72 -4.12 7.06
C THR A 323 -23.52 -2.91 6.57
N LEU A 324 -22.88 -1.96 5.88
CA LEU A 324 -23.52 -0.79 5.30
C LEU A 324 -24.51 -1.16 4.19
N SER A 325 -24.29 -2.28 3.51
CA SER A 325 -25.24 -2.78 2.50
C SER A 325 -26.64 -3.03 3.08
N PHE A 326 -26.73 -3.46 4.35
CA PHE A 326 -28.01 -3.67 5.04
C PHE A 326 -28.69 -2.37 5.48
N ALA A 327 -27.94 -1.27 5.57
CA ALA A 327 -28.48 0.06 5.86
C ALA A 327 -28.97 0.78 4.59
N ASN A 328 -28.79 0.19 3.41
CA ASN A 328 -29.24 0.78 2.16
C ASN A 328 -30.78 0.90 2.13
N ALA A 329 -31.29 2.00 1.56
CA ALA A 329 -32.73 2.26 1.45
C ALA A 329 -33.49 1.12 0.72
N ALA A 330 -32.87 0.45 -0.26
CA ALA A 330 -33.49 -0.70 -0.90
C ALA A 330 -33.76 -1.86 0.08
N PHE A 331 -32.90 -2.02 1.10
CA PHE A 331 -33.07 -3.02 2.15
C PHE A 331 -34.19 -2.68 3.13
N THR A 332 -34.46 -1.38 3.33
CA THR A 332 -35.59 -0.93 4.16
C THR A 332 -36.95 -1.35 3.59
N GLN A 333 -37.01 -1.72 2.30
CA GLN A 333 -38.23 -2.22 1.66
C GLN A 333 -38.53 -3.70 1.95
N ILE A 334 -37.60 -4.44 2.57
CA ILE A 334 -37.78 -5.85 2.96
C ILE A 334 -37.71 -6.06 4.49
N PRO A 335 -38.46 -5.29 5.30
CA PRO A 335 -38.32 -5.26 6.76
C PRO A 335 -38.57 -6.63 7.42
N ASN A 336 -39.47 -7.43 6.83
CA ASN A 336 -39.81 -8.76 7.35
C ASN A 336 -38.62 -9.73 7.33
N THR A 337 -37.68 -9.56 6.38
CA THR A 337 -36.50 -10.44 6.27
C THR A 337 -35.57 -10.21 7.47
N LEU A 338 -35.25 -8.95 7.78
CA LEU A 338 -34.36 -8.60 8.90
C LEU A 338 -35.00 -8.94 10.25
N ALA A 339 -36.30 -8.70 10.40
CA ALA A 339 -37.03 -9.08 11.62
C ALA A 339 -36.91 -10.58 11.90
N GLN A 340 -37.01 -11.41 10.86
CA GLN A 340 -36.92 -12.87 10.98
C GLN A 340 -35.48 -13.38 11.23
N VAL A 341 -34.47 -12.70 10.68
CA VAL A 341 -33.06 -13.01 10.98
C VAL A 341 -32.78 -12.77 12.47
N ASN A 342 -33.24 -11.64 13.02
CA ASN A 342 -33.02 -11.28 14.42
C ASN A 342 -33.73 -12.24 15.40
N SER A 343 -34.96 -12.66 15.09
CA SER A 343 -35.70 -13.62 15.92
C SER A 343 -35.03 -15.00 15.94
N SER A 344 -34.38 -15.39 14.84
CA SER A 344 -33.67 -16.67 14.76
C SER A 344 -32.37 -16.68 15.59
N GLN A 345 -31.69 -15.54 15.70
CA GLN A 345 -30.41 -15.45 16.43
C GLN A 345 -30.60 -15.42 17.95
N SER A 346 -31.67 -14.78 18.45
CA SER A 346 -31.92 -14.68 19.89
C SER A 346 -32.17 -16.05 20.55
N HIS A 347 -32.75 -17.00 19.81
CA HIS A 347 -32.95 -18.36 20.30
C HIS A 347 -31.66 -19.18 20.43
N HIS A 348 -30.61 -18.83 19.68
CA HIS A 348 -29.34 -19.55 19.73
C HIS A 348 -28.39 -19.03 20.83
N ALA A 349 -28.59 -17.79 21.32
CA ALA A 349 -27.82 -17.22 22.42
C ALA A 349 -28.41 -17.54 23.81
N ALA A 350 -29.65 -18.06 23.86
CA ALA A 350 -30.35 -18.43 25.09
C ALA A 350 -30.21 -19.92 25.46
N LEU A 351 -29.49 -20.69 24.66
CA LEU A 351 -29.07 -22.08 24.92
C LEU A 351 -27.56 -22.10 25.19
#